data_AF-A0A7C0YG88-F1
#
_entry.id   AF-A0A7C0YG88-F1
#
_cell.length_a   1.000
_cell.length_b   1.000
_cell.length_c   1.000
_cell.angle_alpha   90.00
_cell.angle_beta   90.00
_cell.angle_gamma   90.00
#
_symmetry.space_group_name_H-M   'P 1'
#
loop_
_entity.id
_entity.type
_entity.pdbx_description
1 polymer ?
#
loop_
_entity_poly.entity_id
_entity_poly.type
_entity_poly.pdbx_seq_one_letter_code
_entity_poly.pdbx_strand_id
1 'polypeptide(L)' 'MDNENFRKIIIDRITREGPITFREFMDMALYYPGGGYYRSERMPIGPEGDYYTSPHLHPVFGWLLAVQLDE' A
#
# COMPACT_ATOMS: atom_id res chain seq x y z
N MET A 1 -13.04 -1.68 -5.57
CA MET A 1 -12.98 -1.41 -7.02
C MET A 1 -12.05 -2.42 -7.65
N ASP A 2 -12.39 -2.98 -8.81
CA ASP A 2 -11.47 -3.87 -9.52
C ASP A 2 -10.29 -3.09 -10.17
N ASN A 3 -9.21 -3.79 -10.50
CA ASN A 3 -8.01 -3.17 -11.09
C ASN A 3 -8.29 -2.52 -12.45
N GLU A 4 -9.24 -3.03 -13.23
CA GLU A 4 -9.59 -2.48 -14.54
C GLU A 4 -10.24 -1.09 -14.42
N ASN A 5 -11.11 -0.88 -13.43
CA ASN A 5 -11.68 0.43 -13.16
C ASN A 5 -10.63 1.40 -12.62
N PHE A 6 -9.71 0.94 -11.77
CA PHE A 6 -8.61 1.78 -11.29
C PHE A 6 -7.67 2.23 -12.41
N ARG A 7 -7.34 1.33 -13.33
CA ARG A 7 -6.54 1.63 -14.53
C ARG A 7 -7.17 2.74 -15.36
N LYS A 8 -8.48 2.73 -15.56
CA LYS A 8 -9.20 3.79 -16.29
C LYS A 8 -9.01 5.15 -15.63
N ILE A 9 -9.09 5.23 -14.30
CA ILE A 9 -8.90 6.48 -13.56
C ILE A 9 -7.51 7.09 -13.81
N ILE A 10 -6.45 6.26 -13.80
CA ILE A 10 -5.08 6.75 -14.09
C ILE A 10 -4.98 7.25 -15.53
N ILE A 11 -5.52 6.49 -16.49
CA ILE A 11 -5.50 6.85 -17.92
C ILE A 11 -6.24 8.18 -18.14
N ASP A 12 -7.43 8.33 -17.55
CA ASP A 12 -8.24 9.54 -17.68
C ASP A 12 -7.52 10.76 -17.10
N ARG A 13 -6.84 10.60 -15.97
CA ARG A 13 -6.02 11.67 -15.37
C ARG A 13 -4.89 12.09 -16.30
N ILE A 14 -4.11 11.14 -16.82
CA ILE A 14 -2.99 11.42 -17.73
C ILE A 14 -3.48 12.09 -19.03
N THR A 15 -4.64 11.64 -19.53
CA THR A 15 -5.23 12.20 -20.75
C THR A 15 -5.67 13.65 -20.57
N ARG A 16 -6.17 14.02 -19.38
CA ARG A 16 -6.70 15.36 -19.08
C ARG A 16 -5.63 16.35 -18.61
N GLU A 17 -4.70 15.89 -17.78
CA GLU A 17 -3.73 16.75 -17.08
C GLU A 17 -2.33 16.66 -17.69
N GLY A 18 -2.12 15.72 -18.61
CA GLY A 18 -0.81 15.41 -19.18
C GLY A 18 -0.06 14.32 -18.41
N PRO A 19 1.17 14.01 -18.81
CA PRO A 19 1.98 12.99 -18.15
C PRO A 19 2.16 13.27 -16.66
N ILE A 20 1.99 12.24 -15.84
CA ILE A 20 2.25 12.29 -14.40
C ILE A 20 3.63 11.73 -14.07
N THR A 21 4.20 12.20 -12.97
CA THR A 21 5.42 11.64 -12.43
C THR A 21 5.20 10.22 -11.90
N PHE A 22 6.29 9.45 -11.79
CA PHE A 22 6.22 8.14 -11.14
C PHE A 22 5.74 8.23 -9.67
N ARG A 23 6.08 9.32 -8.98
CA ARG A 23 5.60 9.59 -7.62
C ARG A 23 4.08 9.66 -7.56
N GLU A 24 3.46 10.40 -8.48
CA GLU A 24 2.00 10.53 -8.53
C GLU A 24 1.32 9.22 -8.92
N PHE A 25 1.91 8.46 -9.86
CA PHE A 25 1.43 7.12 -10.18
C PHE A 25 1.46 6.20 -8.95
N MET A 26 2.57 6.18 -8.21
CA MET A 26 2.72 5.33 -7.02
C MET A 26 1.76 5.75 -5.90
N ASP A 27 1.56 7.06 -5.70
CA ASP A 27 0.60 7.57 -4.72
C ASP A 27 -0.82 7.06 -5.00
N MET A 28 -1.25 7.13 -6.26
CA MET A 28 -2.54 6.57 -6.68
C MET A 28 -2.55 5.04 -6.50
N ALA A 29 -1.56 4.33 -7.03
CA ALA A 29 -1.53 2.87 -7.02
C ALA A 29 -1.53 2.28 -5.60
N LEU A 30 -0.91 2.97 -4.65
CA LEU A 30 -0.81 2.52 -3.28
C LEU A 30 -1.99 2.97 -2.42
N TYR A 31 -2.50 4.20 -2.61
CA TYR A 31 -3.35 4.86 -1.63
C TYR A 31 -4.68 5.40 -2.16
N TYR A 32 -5.00 5.25 -3.44
CA TYR A 32 -6.26 5.75 -3.99
C TYR A 32 -7.48 5.13 -3.26
N PRO A 33 -8.47 5.93 -2.83
CA PRO A 33 -9.64 5.42 -2.13
C PRO A 33 -10.38 4.34 -2.94
N GLY A 34 -10.61 3.17 -2.33
CA GLY A 34 -11.40 2.10 -2.91
C GLY A 34 -10.70 1.27 -4.00
N GLY A 35 -9.43 1.56 -4.36
CA GLY A 35 -8.69 0.83 -5.39
C GLY A 35 -7.17 0.79 -5.25
N GLY A 36 -6.58 1.63 -4.38
CA GLY A 36 -5.17 1.57 -4.05
C GLY A 36 -4.84 0.32 -3.23
N TYR A 37 -3.65 -0.24 -3.44
CA TYR A 37 -3.20 -1.48 -2.82
C TYR A 37 -3.42 -1.53 -1.29
N TYR A 38 -3.05 -0.46 -0.58
CA TYR A 38 -3.19 -0.33 0.88
C TYR A 38 -4.55 0.18 1.35
N ARG A 39 -5.46 0.50 0.42
CA ARG A 39 -6.82 1.00 0.68
C ARG A 39 -7.90 0.10 0.11
N SER A 40 -7.52 -1.09 -0.37
CA SER A 40 -8.43 -2.14 -0.82
C SER A 40 -8.96 -2.94 0.38
N GLU A 41 -10.07 -3.67 0.18
CA GLU A 41 -10.66 -4.52 1.22
C GLU A 41 -9.77 -5.75 1.57
N ARG A 42 -8.81 -6.08 0.70
CA ARG A 42 -7.87 -7.18 0.92
C ARG A 42 -6.79 -6.74 1.90
N MET A 43 -6.53 -7.54 2.94
CA MET A 43 -5.38 -7.37 3.83
C MET A 43 -4.09 -7.77 3.08
N PRO A 44 -3.15 -6.84 2.80
CA PRO A 44 -1.98 -7.17 2.00
C PRO A 44 -0.82 -7.75 2.82
N ILE A 45 -0.89 -7.72 4.14
CA ILE A 45 0.21 -8.07 5.05
C ILE A 45 -0.17 -9.28 5.91
N GLY A 46 0.76 -10.22 6.07
CA GLY A 46 0.63 -11.37 6.95
C GLY A 46 0.40 -12.69 6.21
N PRO A 47 -0.09 -13.74 6.90
CA PRO A 47 -0.14 -15.09 6.35
C PRO A 47 -0.98 -15.27 5.08
N GLU A 48 -2.02 -14.47 4.93
CA GLU A 48 -2.92 -14.46 3.77
C GLU A 48 -2.63 -13.26 2.82
N GLY A 49 -1.61 -12.46 3.16
CA GLY A 49 -1.18 -11.29 2.41
C GLY A 49 -0.16 -11.62 1.32
N ASP A 50 0.33 -10.59 0.64
CA ASP A 50 1.37 -10.73 -0.37
C ASP A 50 2.78 -10.78 0.24
N TYR A 51 2.94 -10.33 1.50
CA TYR A 51 4.22 -10.34 2.20
C TYR A 51 4.06 -10.35 3.73
N TYR A 52 5.16 -10.71 4.39
CA TYR A 52 5.33 -10.62 5.84
C TYR A 52 6.14 -9.38 6.21
N THR A 53 5.93 -8.89 7.44
CA THR A 53 6.83 -7.91 8.08
C THR A 53 7.32 -8.47 9.40
N SER A 54 8.38 -7.89 9.99
CA SER A 54 8.99 -8.40 11.23
C SER A 54 8.00 -8.65 12.38
N PRO A 55 7.00 -7.79 12.64
CA PRO A 55 5.96 -8.07 13.64
C PRO A 55 5.15 -9.36 13.39
N HIS A 56 5.05 -9.82 12.14
CA HIS A 56 4.31 -11.04 11.78
C HIS A 56 5.15 -12.31 11.98
N LEU A 57 6.48 -12.21 12.11
CA LEU A 57 7.36 -13.38 12.22
C LEU A 57 7.45 -13.89 13.66
N HIS A 58 7.65 -13.00 14.64
CA HIS A 58 7.76 -13.39 16.04
C HIS A 58 7.56 -12.19 17.00
N PRO A 59 6.92 -12.37 18.17
CA PRO A 59 6.69 -11.30 19.15
C PRO A 59 7.95 -10.57 19.64
N VAL A 60 9.11 -11.24 19.57
CA VAL A 60 10.41 -10.68 19.99
C VAL A 60 10.74 -9.36 19.32
N PHE A 61 10.29 -9.13 18.08
CA PHE A 61 10.52 -7.85 17.39
C PHE A 61 9.92 -6.68 18.17
N GLY A 62 8.69 -6.83 18.68
CA GLY A 62 8.03 -5.82 19.50
C GLY A 62 8.70 -5.64 20.86
N TRP A 63 9.18 -6.73 21.48
CA TRP A 63 9.89 -6.66 22.77
C TRP A 63 11.20 -5.90 22.67
N LEU A 64 11.99 -6.15 21.61
CA LEU A 64 13.26 -5.45 21.41
C LEU A 64 13.04 -3.95 21.14
N LEU A 65 12.00 -3.59 20.39
CA LEU A 65 11.63 -2.19 20.21
C LEU A 65 11.23 -1.52 21.54
N ALA A 66 10.51 -2.22 22.41
CA ALA A 66 10.13 -1.69 23.71
C ALA A 66 11.36 -1.40 24.60
N VAL A 67 12.34 -2.31 24.63
CA VAL A 67 13.62 -2.09 25.34
C VAL A 67 14.34 -0.86 24.78
N GLN A 68 14.44 -0.74 23.45
CA GLN A 68 15.13 0.40 22.82
C GLN A 68 14.45 1.76 23.06
N LEU A 69 13.13 1.78 23.27
CA LEU A 69 12.37 3.00 23.54
C LEU A 69 12.41 3.44 25.01
N ASP A 70 12.80 2.55 25.93
CA ASP A 70 12.95 2.84 27.37
C ASP A 70 14.32 3.45 27.71
N GLU A 71 15.28 3.38 26.79
CA GLU A 71 16.61 4.04 26.86
C GLU A 71 16.53 5.55 26.55
#